data_AF-G6YZD2-F1
#
_entry.id   AF-G6YZD2-F1
#
_cell.length_a   1.000
_cell.length_b   1.000
_cell.length_c   1.000
_cell.angle_alpha   90.00
_cell.angle_beta   90.00
_cell.angle_gamma   90.00
#
_symmetry.space_group_name_H-M   'P 1'
#
loop_
_entity.id
_entity.type
_entity.pdbx_description
1 polymer ?
#
loop_
_entity_poly.entity_id
_entity_poly.type
_entity_poly.pdbx_seq_one_letter_code
_entity_poly.pdbx_strand_id
1 'polypeptide(L)' 'MSSGALSRLQLIAGLTTLAAMLLALLIDNSPAQAWYDIIHHLPVSLRVGEFAIDKPIILWINDGLMVFFSCSLPWS' A
#
# COMPACT_ATOMS: atom_id res chain seq x y z
N MET A 1 -1.66 -23.97 -20.04
CA MET A 1 -0.78 -22.78 -19.93
C MET A 1 0.57 -23.23 -19.40
N SER A 2 1.67 -22.82 -20.01
CA SER A 2 3.04 -23.26 -19.68
C SER A 2 3.40 -22.87 -18.24
N SER A 3 3.82 -23.84 -17.43
CA SER A 3 4.30 -23.66 -16.05
C SER A 3 5.43 -22.61 -15.94
N GLY A 4 6.19 -22.39 -17.01
CA GLY A 4 7.24 -21.38 -17.08
C GLY A 4 6.76 -19.92 -17.16
N ALA A 5 5.50 -19.67 -17.52
CA ALA A 5 4.93 -18.31 -17.52
C ALA A 5 4.47 -17.88 -16.12
N LEU A 6 3.93 -18.82 -15.33
CA LEU A 6 3.48 -18.58 -13.95
C LEU A 6 4.66 -18.26 -13.01
N SER A 7 5.77 -18.98 -13.14
CA SER A 7 6.97 -18.72 -12.33
C SER A 7 7.57 -17.33 -12.59
N ARG A 8 7.53 -16.85 -13.84
CA ARG A 8 7.95 -15.49 -14.18
C ARG A 8 7.06 -14.43 -13.53
N LEU A 9 5.74 -14.63 -13.53
CA LEU A 9 4.80 -13.69 -12.90
C LEU A 9 4.99 -13.64 -11.38
N GLN A 10 5.20 -14.79 -10.73
CA GLN A 10 5.49 -14.87 -9.29
C GLN A 10 6.81 -14.16 -8.93
N LEU A 11 7.85 -14.34 -9.75
CA LEU A 11 9.14 -13.64 -9.58
C LEU A 11 8.99 -12.14 -9.76
N ILE A 12 8.25 -11.68 -10.78
CA ILE A 12 8.01 -10.25 -11.02
C ILE A 12 7.28 -9.65 -9.82
N ALA A 13 6.19 -10.28 -9.35
CA ALA A 13 5.45 -9.80 -8.19
C ALA A 13 6.34 -9.70 -6.93
N GLY A 14 7.09 -10.75 -6.62
CA GLY A 14 7.99 -10.77 -5.46
C GLY A 14 9.11 -9.72 -5.54
N LEU A 15 9.74 -9.57 -6.72
CA LEU A 15 10.77 -8.55 -6.96
C LEU A 15 10.21 -7.14 -6.88
N THR A 16 9.01 -6.89 -7.43
CA THR A 16 8.35 -5.59 -7.34
C THR A 16 8.04 -5.22 -5.88
N THR A 17 7.55 -6.15 -5.07
CA THR A 17 7.31 -5.91 -3.63
C THR A 17 8.62 -5.62 -2.89
N LEU A 18 9.66 -6.39 -3.13
CA LEU A 18 10.97 -6.17 -2.52
C LEU A 18 11.55 -4.81 -2.91
N ALA A 19 11.48 -4.44 -4.19
CA ALA A 19 11.93 -3.15 -4.69
C ALA A 19 11.13 -1.99 -4.05
N ALA A 20 9.80 -2.13 -3.93
CA ALA A 20 8.96 -1.13 -3.28
C ALA A 20 9.35 -0.93 -1.81
N MET A 21 9.62 -2.01 -1.08
CA MET A 21 10.09 -1.96 0.31
C MET A 21 11.45 -1.25 0.43
N LEU A 22 12.42 -1.58 -0.44
CA LEU A 22 13.73 -0.92 -0.44
C LEU A 22 13.62 0.57 -0.79
N LEU A 23 12.78 0.93 -1.76
CA LEU A 23 12.53 2.33 -2.11
C LEU A 23 11.89 3.09 -0.94
N ALA A 24 10.92 2.48 -0.24
CA ALA A 24 10.32 3.09 0.95
C ALA A 24 11.37 3.38 2.03
N LEU A 25 12.28 2.43 2.30
CA LEU A 25 13.38 2.63 3.26
C LEU A 25 14.37 3.71 2.82
N LEU A 26 14.71 3.77 1.53
CA LEU A 26 15.61 4.79 1.00
C LEU A 26 15.00 6.20 1.10
N ILE A 27 13.71 6.33 0.81
CA ILE A 27 12.99 7.61 0.92
C ILE A 27 12.90 8.07 2.37
N ASP A 28 12.59 7.16 3.30
CA ASP A 28 12.47 7.45 4.73
C ASP A 28 13.82 7.85 5.37
N ASN A 29 14.94 7.32 4.88
CA ASN A 29 16.29 7.69 5.34
C ASN A 29 16.88 8.92 4.64
N SER A 30 16.12 9.56 3.74
CA SER A 30 16.59 10.71 2.95
C SER A 30 16.05 12.04 3.49
N PRO A 31 16.65 13.20 3.15
CA PRO A 31 16.10 14.52 3.49
C PRO A 31 14.71 14.80 2.87
N ALA A 32 14.19 13.92 2.01
CA ALA A 32 12.81 13.94 1.54
C ALA A 32 11.81 13.38 2.57
N GLN A 33 12.27 12.86 3.71
CA GLN A 33 11.44 12.39 4.81
C GLN A 33 10.41 13.43 5.26
N ALA A 34 10.78 14.72 5.33
CA ALA A 34 9.85 15.79 5.70
C ALA A 34 8.65 15.88 4.73
N TRP A 35 8.86 15.67 3.43
CA TRP A 35 7.77 15.64 2.44
C TRP A 35 6.95 14.35 2.55
N TYR A 36 7.62 13.23 2.82
CA TYR A 36 7.00 11.93 3.03
C TYR A 36 6.10 11.92 4.28
N ASP A 37 6.53 12.53 5.38
CA ASP A 37 5.78 12.66 6.62
C ASP A 37 4.55 13.54 6.48
N ILE A 38 4.65 14.66 5.74
CA ILE A 38 3.50 15.53 5.46
C ILE A 38 2.42 14.75 4.71
N ILE A 39 2.82 13.92 3.74
CA ILE A 39 1.89 13.07 3.01
C ILE A 39 1.36 11.97 3.92
N HIS A 40 2.20 11.26 4.67
CA HIS A 40 1.78 10.15 5.56
C HIS A 40 0.78 10.59 6.63
N HIS A 41 0.99 11.76 7.21
CA HIS A 41 0.15 12.33 8.25
C HIS A 41 -0.95 13.25 7.72
N LEU A 42 -1.12 13.35 6.40
CA LEU A 42 -2.18 14.16 5.81
C LEU A 42 -3.53 13.64 6.34
N PRO A 43 -4.28 14.44 7.13
CA PRO A 43 -5.55 14.01 7.67
C PRO A 43 -6.57 13.97 6.54
N VAL A 44 -7.01 12.77 6.19
CA VAL A 44 -8.05 12.57 5.18
C VAL A 44 -9.34 12.25 5.92
N SER A 45 -10.24 13.22 5.89
CA SER A 45 -11.57 13.10 6.48
C SER A 45 -12.61 12.85 5.40
N LEU A 46 -13.30 11.72 5.50
CA LEU A 46 -14.47 11.40 4.67
C LEU A 46 -15.71 11.58 5.55
N ARG A 47 -16.55 12.54 5.18
CA ARG A 47 -17.80 12.84 5.88
C ARG A 47 -19.00 12.52 4.99
N VAL A 48 -19.93 11.72 5.51
CA VAL A 48 -21.22 11.41 4.88
C VAL A 48 -22.32 11.72 5.90
N GLY A 49 -22.96 12.89 5.78
CA GLY A 49 -23.94 13.38 6.76
C GLY A 49 -23.31 13.68 8.13
N GLU A 50 -23.86 13.10 9.20
CA GLU A 50 -23.34 13.20 10.58
C GLU A 50 -22.13 12.28 10.83
N PHE A 51 -21.86 11.32 9.95
CA PHE A 51 -20.77 10.36 10.11
C PHE A 51 -19.48 10.92 9.51
N ALA A 52 -18.45 11.09 10.34
CA ALA A 52 -17.12 11.54 9.94
C ALA A 52 -16.08 10.48 10.34
N ILE A 53 -15.27 10.04 9.37
CA ILE A 53 -14.08 9.24 9.63
C ILE A 53 -12.88 10.13 9.37
N ASP A 54 -12.20 10.51 10.45
CA ASP A 54 -10.94 11.25 10.41
C ASP A 54 -9.79 10.26 10.62
N LYS A 55 -9.11 9.90 9.54
CA LYS A 55 -7.93 9.03 9.60
C LYS A 55 -6.80 9.59 8.72
N PRO A 56 -5.53 9.52 9.15
CA PRO A 56 -4.40 9.84 8.29
C PRO A 56 -4.40 8.92 7.06
N ILE A 57 -3.97 9.44 5.90
CA ILE A 57 -4.03 8.72 4.61
C ILE A 57 -3.32 7.35 4.64
N ILE A 58 -2.27 7.19 5.45
CA ILE A 58 -1.57 5.91 5.59
C ILE A 58 -2.49 4.78 6.09
N LEU A 59 -3.41 5.07 7.00
CA LEU A 59 -4.37 4.08 7.50
C LEU A 59 -5.41 3.74 6.44
N TRP A 60 -5.84 4.72 5.64
CA TRP A 60 -6.73 4.48 4.50
C TRP A 60 -6.08 3.57 3.44
N ILE A 61 -4.80 3.76 3.15
CA ILE A 61 -4.06 2.93 2.19
C ILE A 61 -3.89 1.50 2.72
N ASN A 62 -3.56 1.34 4.01
CA ASN A 62 -3.42 0.03 4.65
C ASN A 62 -4.76 -0.73 4.67
N ASP A 63 -5.82 -0.09 5.16
CA ASP A 63 -7.17 -0.65 5.20
C ASP A 63 -7.64 -1.03 3.78
N GLY A 64 -7.35 -0.19 2.77
CA GLY A 64 -7.67 -0.44 1.37
C GLY A 64 -6.90 -1.62 0.77
N LEU A 65 -5.59 -1.70 0.98
CA LEU A 65 -4.76 -2.82 0.53
C LEU A 65 -5.25 -4.15 1.12
N MET A 66 -5.61 -4.17 2.41
CA MET A 66 -6.16 -5.36 3.06
C MET A 66 -7.45 -5.84 2.37
N VAL A 67 -8.34 -4.92 1.97
CA VAL A 67 -9.57 -5.26 1.22
C VAL A 67 -9.25 -5.88 -0.13
N PHE A 68 -8.28 -5.35 -0.88
CA PHE A 68 -7.91 -5.92 -2.18
C PHE A 68 -7.27 -7.30 -2.06
N PHE A 69 -6.35 -7.50 -1.10
CA PHE A 69 -5.77 -8.83 -0.84
C PHE A 69 -6.85 -9.84 -0.44
N SER A 70 -7.71 -9.43 0.50
CA SER A 70 -8.81 -10.25 1.01
C SER A 70 -9.88 -10.53 -0.02
N CYS A 71 -10.11 -9.66 -0.99
CA CYS A 71 -11.06 -9.90 -2.08
C CYS A 71 -10.47 -10.83 -3.16
N SER A 72 -9.15 -10.74 -3.41
CA SER A 72 -8.46 -11.61 -4.38
C SER A 72 -8.24 -13.04 -3.87
N LEU A 73 -8.12 -13.20 -2.55
CA LEU A 73 -8.09 -14.49 -1.89
C LEU A 73 -9.55 -14.94 -1.71
N PRO A 74 -10.01 -16.03 -2.36
CA PRO A 74 -11.31 -16.60 -2.02
C PRO A 74 -11.17 -17.16 -0.61
N TRP A 75 -11.60 -16.36 0.38
CA TRP A 75 -11.65 -16.79 1.77
C TRP A 75 -12.49 -18.06 1.86
N SER A 76 -11.84 -19.17 2.23
CA SER A 76 -12.45 -20.21 3.06
C SER A 76 -12.51 -19.74 4.49
#